data_AF-A0AAV1M830-F1
#
_entry.id   AF-A0AAV1M830-F1
#
_cell.length_a   1.000
_cell.length_b   1.000
_cell.length_c   1.000
_cell.angle_alpha   90.00
_cell.angle_beta   90.00
_cell.angle_gamma   90.00
#
_symmetry.space_group_name_H-M   'P 1'
#
loop_
_entity.id
_entity.type
_entity.pdbx_description
1 polymer ?
#
loop_
_entity_poly.entity_id
_entity_poly.type
_entity_poly.pdbx_seq_one_letter_code
_entity_poly.pdbx_strand_id
1 'polypeptide(L)'
;MQGIPVITRFLAQYLPFWNEMDFFAEIMDLVEWISVDCSEYIVSIMESLMRIYYRVEPMEQCAILTSLSAMYTNIVYASTRKQQYFMSMQSSRTDYPQILRMVASNLTDLYNKGLQIKPEDARVQLSCAAAAERCARAELACARAPGAAPRPLALAVPLLAPSAALLDSLAALLMLYRKIFSSMKAKNNRQTSSLDIEQFQALKAFTSDMISCSYNEDFLSGRKKGFIFNRLHPQVVAKLSDIIPDVDSKLSIRNHLAFAPYTYVQLEGIENVDADNSLWFSTAIDQEFTNLSKFLTKAVPQLGSNF
;
A
#
# COMPACT_ATOMS: atom_id res chain seq x y z
N MET A 1 -13.58 7.92 18.11
CA MET A 1 -15.00 7.50 18.13
C MET A 1 -15.07 6.16 18.83
N GLN A 2 -16.20 5.85 19.47
CA GLN A 2 -16.50 4.54 20.04
C GLN A 2 -17.40 3.84 19.03
N GLY A 3 -17.00 2.66 18.53
CA GLY A 3 -17.86 1.89 17.62
C GLY A 3 -19.16 1.48 18.33
N ILE A 4 -20.18 1.12 17.55
CA ILE A 4 -21.52 0.85 18.07
C ILE A 4 -21.75 -0.67 18.05
N PRO A 5 -21.79 -1.36 19.21
CA PRO A 5 -21.91 -2.82 19.28
C PRO A 5 -23.08 -3.40 18.50
N VAL A 6 -24.19 -2.65 18.45
CA VAL A 6 -25.40 -3.01 17.70
C VAL A 6 -25.11 -3.08 16.19
N ILE A 7 -24.27 -2.18 15.67
CA ILE A 7 -23.87 -2.19 14.25
C ILE A 7 -23.06 -3.44 13.95
N THR A 8 -22.04 -3.75 14.76
CA THR A 8 -21.22 -4.96 14.57
C THR A 8 -22.07 -6.22 14.57
N ARG A 9 -22.99 -6.34 15.54
CA ARG A 9 -23.89 -7.50 15.62
C ARG A 9 -24.84 -7.58 14.43
N PHE A 10 -25.42 -6.45 14.02
CA PHE A 10 -26.30 -6.38 12.86
C PHE A 10 -25.57 -6.84 11.59
N LEU A 11 -24.40 -6.26 11.30
CA LEU A 11 -23.63 -6.59 10.10
C LEU A 11 -23.20 -8.06 10.08
N ALA A 12 -22.76 -8.62 11.21
CA ALA A 12 -22.36 -10.04 11.29
C ALA A 12 -23.52 -11.00 11.00
N GLN A 13 -24.76 -10.61 11.32
CA GLN A 13 -25.94 -11.42 11.05
C GLN A 13 -26.51 -11.18 9.65
N TYR A 14 -26.42 -9.94 9.15
CA TYR A 14 -27.05 -9.52 7.89
C TYR A 14 -26.19 -9.85 6.66
N LEU A 15 -24.90 -9.51 6.68
CA LEU A 15 -24.02 -9.65 5.52
C LEU A 15 -23.95 -11.07 4.91
N PRO A 16 -23.99 -12.17 5.69
CA PRO A 16 -23.97 -13.53 5.11
C PRO A 16 -25.16 -13.84 4.20
N PHE A 17 -26.29 -13.13 4.35
CA PHE A 17 -27.53 -13.34 3.60
C PHE A 17 -27.90 -12.13 2.73
N TRP A 18 -27.05 -11.12 2.68
CA TRP A 18 -27.30 -9.90 1.93
C TRP A 18 -27.22 -10.18 0.42
N ASN A 19 -28.11 -9.54 -0.35
CA ASN A 19 -28.19 -9.67 -1.80
C ASN A 19 -27.14 -8.82 -2.55
N GLU A 20 -26.25 -8.14 -1.83
CA GLU A 20 -25.13 -7.36 -2.37
C GLU A 20 -25.54 -6.12 -3.19
N MET A 21 -26.85 -5.82 -3.28
CA MET A 21 -27.41 -4.73 -4.10
C MET A 21 -28.12 -3.69 -3.25
N ASP A 22 -28.96 -4.13 -2.30
CA ASP A 22 -29.79 -3.21 -1.52
C ASP A 22 -28.93 -2.46 -0.50
N PHE A 23 -29.04 -1.13 -0.52
CA PHE A 23 -28.37 -0.23 0.44
C PHE A 23 -26.85 -0.37 0.47
N PHE A 24 -26.20 -0.69 -0.66
CA PHE A 24 -24.76 -0.97 -0.70
C PHE A 24 -23.92 0.14 -0.07
N ALA A 25 -24.19 1.40 -0.42
CA ALA A 25 -23.45 2.54 0.11
C ALA A 25 -23.63 2.67 1.62
N GLU A 26 -24.86 2.55 2.11
CA GLU A 26 -25.19 2.65 3.53
C GLU A 26 -24.58 1.48 4.34
N ILE A 27 -24.54 0.28 3.77
CA ILE A 27 -23.87 -0.87 4.39
C ILE A 27 -22.36 -0.61 4.47
N MET A 28 -21.74 -0.05 3.43
CA MET A 28 -20.33 0.34 3.43
C MET A 28 -20.04 1.42 4.48
N ASP A 29 -20.92 2.40 4.66
CA ASP A 29 -20.80 3.40 5.72
C ASP A 29 -20.86 2.74 7.11
N LEU A 30 -21.79 1.81 7.33
CA LEU A 30 -21.93 1.08 8.60
C LEU A 30 -20.69 0.24 8.93
N VAL A 31 -20.02 -0.34 7.92
CA VAL A 31 -18.79 -1.12 8.11
C VAL A 31 -17.70 -0.29 8.80
N GLU A 32 -17.64 1.02 8.56
CA GLU A 32 -16.65 1.89 9.21
C GLU A 32 -16.83 1.98 10.73
N TRP A 33 -18.04 1.69 11.24
CA TRP A 33 -18.44 1.86 12.65
C TRP A 33 -18.35 0.60 13.50
N ILE A 34 -17.76 -0.48 12.95
CA ILE A 34 -17.58 -1.74 13.67
C ILE A 34 -16.75 -1.53 14.94
N SER A 35 -17.29 -1.97 16.06
CA SER A 35 -16.63 -2.07 17.36
C SER A 35 -16.08 -3.47 17.64
N VAL A 36 -15.12 -3.53 18.57
CA VAL A 36 -14.38 -4.74 18.94
C VAL A 36 -14.99 -5.43 20.17
N ASP A 37 -16.29 -5.64 20.14
CA ASP A 37 -16.98 -6.29 21.28
C ASP A 37 -16.89 -7.82 21.20
N CYS A 38 -16.85 -8.37 19.99
CA CYS A 38 -16.74 -9.80 19.73
C CYS A 38 -15.87 -10.05 18.49
N SER A 39 -14.79 -10.82 18.64
CA SER A 39 -13.87 -11.16 17.53
C SER A 39 -14.55 -12.01 16.45
N GLU A 40 -15.45 -12.92 16.84
CA GLU A 40 -16.18 -13.79 15.92
C GLU A 40 -17.06 -13.00 14.95
N TYR A 41 -17.67 -11.91 15.41
CA TYR A 41 -18.45 -11.02 14.54
C TYR A 41 -17.57 -10.31 13.53
N ILE A 42 -16.39 -9.83 13.93
CA ILE A 42 -15.44 -9.21 13.00
C ILE A 42 -14.98 -10.23 11.95
N VAL A 43 -14.68 -11.46 12.36
CA VAL A 43 -14.31 -12.55 11.42
C VAL A 43 -15.44 -12.78 10.41
N SER A 44 -16.68 -12.95 10.88
CA SER A 44 -17.83 -13.20 10.02
C SER A 44 -18.08 -12.06 9.01
N ILE A 45 -17.96 -10.80 9.45
CA ILE A 45 -18.08 -9.63 8.59
C ILE A 45 -16.97 -9.62 7.54
N MET A 46 -15.71 -9.79 7.97
CA MET A 46 -14.56 -9.81 7.06
C MET A 46 -14.70 -10.90 6.01
N GLU A 47 -15.03 -12.13 6.40
CA GLU A 47 -15.22 -13.25 5.47
C GLU A 47 -16.33 -12.98 4.46
N SER A 48 -17.45 -12.40 4.91
CA SER A 48 -18.58 -12.07 4.03
C SER A 48 -18.15 -11.01 3.00
N LEU A 49 -17.55 -9.90 3.45
CA LEU A 49 -17.08 -8.84 2.55
C LEU A 49 -15.96 -9.30 1.62
N MET A 50 -15.06 -10.18 2.06
CA MET A 50 -14.04 -10.76 1.19
C MET A 50 -14.68 -11.61 0.08
N ARG A 51 -15.73 -12.39 0.38
CA ARG A 51 -16.44 -13.18 -0.64
C ARG A 51 -17.14 -12.28 -1.66
N ILE A 52 -17.78 -11.21 -1.20
CA ILE A 52 -18.44 -10.21 -2.05
C ILE A 52 -17.40 -9.52 -2.94
N TYR A 53 -16.30 -9.06 -2.34
CA TYR A 53 -15.22 -8.37 -3.04
C TYR A 53 -14.71 -9.13 -4.28
N TYR A 54 -14.60 -10.46 -4.22
CA TYR A 54 -14.12 -11.24 -5.37
C TYR A 54 -15.13 -11.38 -6.52
N ARG A 55 -16.41 -11.06 -6.30
CA ARG A 55 -17.48 -11.23 -7.29
C ARG A 55 -17.91 -9.91 -7.92
N VAL A 56 -17.81 -8.82 -7.17
CA VAL A 56 -18.34 -7.52 -7.58
C VAL A 56 -17.43 -6.77 -8.57
N GLU A 57 -18.00 -5.73 -9.17
CA GLU A 57 -17.33 -4.86 -10.12
C GLU A 57 -16.27 -3.96 -9.43
N PRO A 58 -15.32 -3.37 -10.20
CA PRO A 58 -14.20 -2.61 -9.64
C PRO A 58 -14.60 -1.46 -8.71
N MET A 59 -15.74 -0.80 -8.94
CA MET A 59 -16.16 0.35 -8.13
C MET A 59 -16.57 -0.09 -6.72
N GLU A 60 -17.32 -1.19 -6.62
CA GLU A 60 -17.76 -1.83 -5.40
C GLU A 60 -16.56 -2.43 -4.66
N GLN A 61 -15.59 -3.01 -5.38
CA GLN A 61 -14.31 -3.42 -4.81
C GLN A 61 -13.60 -2.23 -4.12
N CYS A 62 -13.54 -1.08 -4.79
CA CYS A 62 -12.94 0.13 -4.23
C CYS A 62 -13.68 0.63 -2.99
N ALA A 63 -15.03 0.57 -3.00
CA ALA A 63 -15.85 0.95 -1.85
C ALA A 63 -15.60 0.03 -0.65
N ILE A 64 -15.62 -1.29 -0.86
CA ILE A 64 -15.34 -2.29 0.20
C ILE A 64 -13.95 -2.06 0.80
N LEU A 65 -12.91 -1.87 -0.01
CA LEU A 65 -11.55 -1.59 0.50
C LEU A 65 -11.48 -0.27 1.27
N THR A 66 -12.20 0.75 0.80
CA THR A 66 -12.25 2.05 1.47
C THR A 66 -12.86 1.92 2.86
N SER A 67 -14.03 1.29 2.96
CA SER A 67 -14.73 1.10 4.23
C SER A 67 -13.99 0.17 5.18
N LEU A 68 -13.39 -0.92 4.69
CA LEU A 68 -12.61 -1.83 5.54
C LEU A 68 -11.31 -1.19 6.06
N SER A 69 -10.64 -0.36 5.26
CA SER A 69 -9.44 0.37 5.71
C SER A 69 -9.78 1.54 6.66
N ALA A 70 -10.94 2.18 6.48
CA ALA A 70 -11.50 3.13 7.44
C ALA A 70 -11.86 2.44 8.76
N MET A 71 -12.57 1.30 8.71
CA MET A 71 -12.85 0.44 9.85
C MET A 71 -11.57 0.07 10.60
N TYR A 72 -10.53 -0.40 9.91
CA TYR A 72 -9.25 -0.73 10.53
C TYR A 72 -8.64 0.47 11.26
N THR A 73 -8.65 1.66 10.61
CA THR A 73 -8.16 2.91 11.22
C THR A 73 -8.93 3.24 12.50
N ASN A 74 -10.25 3.08 12.48
CA ASN A 74 -11.10 3.32 13.65
C ASN A 74 -10.80 2.33 14.78
N ILE A 75 -10.58 1.04 14.47
CA ILE A 75 -10.18 0.02 15.46
C ILE A 75 -8.81 0.36 16.06
N VAL A 76 -7.83 0.74 15.24
CA VAL A 76 -6.50 1.18 15.69
C VAL A 76 -6.64 2.36 16.65
N TYR A 77 -7.45 3.36 16.29
CA TYR A 77 -7.66 4.51 17.15
C TYR A 77 -8.37 4.16 18.46
N ALA A 78 -9.44 3.37 18.40
CA ALA A 78 -10.18 2.89 19.57
C ALA A 78 -9.26 2.15 20.56
N SER A 79 -8.32 1.36 20.04
CA SER A 79 -7.39 0.57 20.83
C SER A 79 -6.38 1.41 21.65
N THR A 80 -6.23 2.70 21.37
CA THR A 80 -5.34 3.62 22.12
C THR A 80 -6.07 4.41 23.21
N ARG A 81 -7.40 4.43 23.18
CA ARG A 81 -8.22 5.21 24.11
C ARG A 81 -8.67 4.34 25.29
N LYS A 82 -8.86 4.97 26.45
CA LYS A 82 -9.56 4.33 27.57
C LYS A 82 -11.02 4.10 27.15
N GLN A 83 -11.46 2.85 27.12
CA GLN A 83 -12.86 2.52 26.81
C GLN A 83 -13.76 3.01 27.95
N GLN A 84 -14.77 3.79 27.59
CA GLN A 84 -15.87 4.16 28.49
C GLN A 84 -17.04 3.25 28.14
N TYR A 85 -17.29 2.25 28.97
CA TYR A 85 -18.39 1.32 28.73
C TYR A 85 -19.71 1.97 29.10
N PHE A 86 -20.69 1.89 28.19
CA PHE A 86 -22.06 2.27 28.51
C PHE A 86 -22.67 1.19 29.41
N MET A 87 -23.25 1.59 30.54
CA MET A 87 -24.02 0.72 31.45
C MET A 87 -23.38 -0.64 31.78
N SER A 88 -22.19 -0.63 32.38
CA SER A 88 -21.60 -1.81 33.04
C SER A 88 -21.43 -3.07 32.18
N MET A 89 -21.49 -2.97 30.84
CA MET A 89 -21.04 -4.04 29.96
C MET A 89 -19.52 -4.17 30.11
N GLN A 90 -19.09 -5.00 31.06
CA GLN A 90 -17.72 -5.50 31.12
C GLN A 90 -17.51 -6.38 29.88
N SER A 91 -16.97 -5.83 28.81
CA SER A 91 -16.47 -6.66 27.72
C SER A 91 -15.36 -7.55 28.30
N SER A 92 -15.43 -8.85 28.04
CA SER A 92 -14.29 -9.75 28.18
C SER A 92 -13.05 -9.07 27.61
N ARG A 93 -11.94 -9.06 28.36
CA ARG A 93 -10.69 -8.36 28.03
C ARG A 93 -10.39 -8.44 26.52
N THR A 94 -10.72 -7.38 25.78
CA THR A 94 -10.63 -7.37 24.32
C THR A 94 -9.17 -7.44 23.89
N ASP A 95 -8.78 -8.51 23.19
CA ASP A 95 -7.43 -8.64 22.63
C ASP A 95 -7.31 -7.85 21.32
N TYR A 96 -7.23 -6.52 21.46
CA TYR A 96 -6.97 -5.61 20.34
C TYR A 96 -5.73 -5.99 19.52
N PRO A 97 -4.57 -6.36 20.13
CA PRO A 97 -3.41 -6.84 19.36
C PRO A 97 -3.73 -7.98 18.40
N GLN A 98 -4.45 -9.01 18.85
CA GLN A 98 -4.80 -10.15 18.00
C GLN A 98 -5.77 -9.75 16.88
N ILE A 99 -6.80 -8.98 17.21
CA ILE A 99 -7.83 -8.55 16.25
C ILE A 99 -7.23 -7.62 15.20
N LEU A 100 -6.39 -6.67 15.59
CA LEU A 100 -5.71 -5.78 14.66
C LEU A 100 -4.81 -6.54 13.70
N ARG A 101 -4.06 -7.54 14.19
CA ARG A 101 -3.22 -8.38 13.34
C ARG A 101 -4.07 -9.17 12.34
N MET A 102 -5.18 -9.75 12.79
CA MET A 102 -6.10 -10.48 11.93
C MET A 102 -6.72 -9.59 10.86
N VAL A 103 -7.27 -8.42 11.22
CA VAL A 103 -7.88 -7.48 10.27
C VAL A 103 -6.84 -6.96 9.28
N ALA A 104 -5.64 -6.57 9.75
CA ALA A 104 -4.56 -6.12 8.88
C ALA A 104 -4.12 -7.21 7.89
N SER A 105 -4.00 -8.47 8.35
CA SER A 105 -3.67 -9.61 7.48
C SER A 105 -4.76 -9.85 6.44
N ASN A 106 -6.03 -9.84 6.84
CA ASN A 106 -7.15 -10.06 5.91
C ASN A 106 -7.28 -8.94 4.89
N LEU A 107 -7.15 -7.67 5.30
CA LEU A 107 -7.08 -6.52 4.40
C LEU A 107 -5.92 -6.68 3.41
N THR A 108 -4.77 -7.09 3.93
CA THR A 108 -3.57 -7.32 3.13
C THR A 108 -3.77 -8.40 2.09
N ASP A 109 -4.32 -9.54 2.48
CA ASP A 109 -4.62 -10.61 1.53
C ASP A 109 -5.71 -10.20 0.52
N LEU A 110 -6.69 -9.37 0.94
CA LEU A 110 -7.77 -8.87 0.08
C LEU A 110 -7.24 -8.00 -1.05
N TYR A 111 -6.45 -6.96 -0.76
CA TYR A 111 -5.91 -6.10 -1.81
C TYR A 111 -4.90 -6.84 -2.70
N ASN A 112 -4.14 -7.81 -2.17
CA ASN A 112 -3.25 -8.62 -3.02
C ASN A 112 -4.01 -9.53 -3.99
N LYS A 113 -5.07 -10.19 -3.52
CA LYS A 113 -5.92 -11.00 -4.39
C LYS A 113 -6.68 -10.13 -5.38
N GLY A 114 -7.11 -8.93 -4.98
CA GLY A 114 -7.67 -7.93 -5.90
C GLY A 114 -6.72 -7.62 -7.06
N LEU A 115 -5.45 -7.34 -6.75
CA LEU A 115 -4.41 -7.12 -7.76
C LEU A 115 -4.09 -8.35 -8.61
N GLN A 116 -4.36 -9.58 -8.14
CA GLN A 116 -4.22 -10.80 -8.95
C GLN A 116 -5.40 -11.00 -9.92
N ILE A 117 -6.61 -10.66 -9.49
CA ILE A 117 -7.83 -10.84 -10.30
C ILE A 117 -7.92 -9.75 -11.37
N LYS A 118 -7.61 -8.48 -11.00
CA LYS A 118 -7.70 -7.32 -11.90
C LYS A 118 -6.38 -6.53 -11.89
N PRO A 119 -5.27 -7.11 -12.38
CA PRO A 119 -3.95 -6.47 -12.34
C PRO A 119 -3.86 -5.20 -13.18
N GLU A 120 -4.74 -5.00 -14.16
CA GLU A 120 -4.68 -3.87 -15.11
C GLU A 120 -5.71 -2.76 -14.80
N ASP A 121 -6.66 -2.99 -13.87
CA ASP A 121 -7.66 -1.98 -13.53
C ASP A 121 -7.03 -0.89 -12.63
N ALA A 122 -6.80 0.28 -13.20
CA ALA A 122 -6.18 1.41 -12.51
C ALA A 122 -6.93 1.83 -11.23
N ARG A 123 -8.26 1.67 -11.17
CA ARG A 123 -9.05 2.01 -9.99
C ARG A 123 -8.74 1.06 -8.85
N VAL A 124 -8.70 -0.24 -9.15
CA VAL A 124 -8.33 -1.28 -8.18
C VAL A 124 -6.91 -1.06 -7.69
N GLN A 125 -5.96 -0.80 -8.60
CA GLN A 125 -4.56 -0.51 -8.22
C GLN A 125 -4.45 0.68 -7.26
N LEU A 126 -5.11 1.80 -7.59
CA LEU A 126 -5.11 3.01 -6.76
C LEU A 126 -5.80 2.77 -5.42
N SER A 127 -6.93 2.08 -5.40
CA SER A 127 -7.65 1.75 -4.17
C SER A 127 -6.82 0.85 -3.25
N CYS A 128 -6.14 -0.15 -3.81
CA CYS A 128 -5.22 -1.02 -3.06
C CYS A 128 -4.05 -0.23 -2.45
N ALA A 129 -3.43 0.67 -3.21
CA ALA A 129 -2.35 1.53 -2.72
C ALA A 129 -2.84 2.47 -1.61
N ALA A 130 -3.99 3.12 -1.80
CA ALA A 130 -4.59 4.02 -0.82
C ALA A 130 -5.00 3.29 0.47
N ALA A 131 -5.55 2.08 0.37
CA ALA A 131 -5.88 1.25 1.53
C ALA A 131 -4.63 0.85 2.32
N ALA A 132 -3.57 0.41 1.64
CA ALA A 132 -2.29 0.08 2.27
C ALA A 132 -1.68 1.30 2.98
N GLU A 133 -1.69 2.47 2.34
CA GLU A 133 -1.20 3.71 2.93
C GLU A 133 -2.00 4.13 4.16
N ARG A 134 -3.34 4.06 4.09
CA ARG A 134 -4.23 4.38 5.21
C ARG A 134 -3.94 3.50 6.43
N CYS A 135 -3.81 2.19 6.22
CA CYS A 135 -3.44 1.25 7.27
C CYS A 135 -2.07 1.58 7.89
N ALA A 136 -1.04 1.79 7.06
CA ALA A 136 0.29 2.15 7.53
C ALA A 136 0.32 3.47 8.31
N ARG A 137 -0.44 4.49 7.89
CA ARG A 137 -0.57 5.75 8.62
C ARG A 137 -1.20 5.55 9.99
N ALA A 138 -2.24 4.73 10.09
CA ALA A 138 -2.88 4.41 11.36
C ALA A 138 -1.92 3.71 12.34
N GLU A 139 -1.15 2.73 11.84
CA GLU A 139 -0.13 2.01 12.60
C GLU A 139 0.97 2.96 13.12
N LEU A 140 1.44 3.86 12.25
CA LEU A 140 2.44 4.87 12.60
C LEU A 140 1.94 5.81 13.69
N ALA A 141 0.73 6.35 13.55
CA ALA A 141 0.14 7.31 14.49
C ALA A 141 -0.02 6.72 15.89
N CYS A 142 -0.30 5.42 15.99
CA CYS A 142 -0.46 4.73 17.26
C CYS A 142 0.82 4.04 17.75
N ALA A 143 1.93 4.21 17.01
CA ALA A 143 3.24 3.62 17.27
C ALA A 143 3.19 2.12 17.58
N ARG A 144 2.35 1.39 16.84
CA ARG A 144 2.22 -0.06 16.97
C ARG A 144 3.12 -0.76 15.96
N ALA A 145 3.46 -2.01 16.28
CA ALA A 145 4.04 -2.90 15.29
C ALA A 145 3.05 -3.05 14.12
N PRO A 146 3.53 -3.10 12.86
CA PRO A 146 2.65 -3.29 11.72
C PRO A 146 1.85 -4.57 11.90
N GLY A 147 0.53 -4.46 11.76
CA GLY A 147 -0.37 -5.62 11.83
C GLY A 147 -0.10 -6.57 10.67
N ALA A 148 0.20 -6.03 9.49
CA ALA A 148 0.77 -6.75 8.36
C ALA A 148 1.60 -5.77 7.49
N ALA A 149 2.86 -6.09 7.22
CA ALA A 149 3.62 -5.42 6.15
C ALA A 149 2.92 -5.64 4.80
N PRO A 150 3.06 -4.70 3.85
CA PRO A 150 2.39 -4.82 2.58
C PRO A 150 3.03 -6.00 1.85
N ARG A 151 2.19 -6.93 1.39
CA ARG A 151 2.70 -8.10 0.64
C ARG A 151 3.25 -7.65 -0.71
N PRO A 152 4.02 -8.54 -1.38
CA PRO A 152 4.77 -8.18 -2.57
C PRO A 152 3.99 -7.48 -3.70
N LEU A 153 2.74 -7.85 -4.00
CA LEU A 153 2.05 -7.29 -5.16
C LEU A 153 1.65 -5.83 -4.97
N ALA A 154 1.29 -5.44 -3.74
CA ALA A 154 0.99 -4.04 -3.44
C ALA A 154 2.20 -3.12 -3.60
N LEU A 155 3.42 -3.66 -3.50
CA LEU A 155 4.65 -2.92 -3.76
C LEU A 155 5.17 -3.09 -5.20
N ALA A 156 4.87 -4.21 -5.85
CA ALA A 156 5.38 -4.52 -7.18
C ALA A 156 4.55 -3.91 -8.31
N VAL A 157 3.22 -3.98 -8.22
CA VAL A 157 2.33 -3.50 -9.29
C VAL A 157 2.53 -2.01 -9.59
N PRO A 158 2.67 -1.11 -8.60
CA PRO A 158 2.93 0.30 -8.88
C PRO A 158 4.16 0.58 -9.74
N LEU A 159 5.21 -0.27 -9.68
CA LEU A 159 6.43 -0.10 -10.49
C LEU A 159 6.27 -0.55 -11.95
N LEU A 160 5.24 -1.33 -12.25
CA LEU A 160 4.96 -1.84 -13.59
C LEU A 160 3.76 -1.12 -14.22
N ALA A 161 2.94 -0.46 -13.42
CA ALA A 161 1.76 0.26 -13.87
C ALA A 161 2.14 1.57 -14.57
N PRO A 162 1.45 1.95 -15.66
CA PRO A 162 1.67 3.22 -16.35
C PRO A 162 1.00 4.39 -15.61
N SER A 163 1.26 4.56 -14.31
CA SER A 163 0.63 5.59 -13.47
C SER A 163 1.62 6.24 -12.52
N ALA A 164 1.88 7.53 -12.74
CA ALA A 164 2.78 8.30 -11.89
C ALA A 164 2.24 8.48 -10.47
N ALA A 165 0.90 8.56 -10.33
CA ALA A 165 0.25 8.61 -9.03
C ALA A 165 0.48 7.34 -8.19
N LEU A 166 0.54 6.16 -8.84
CA LEU A 166 0.89 4.92 -8.16
C LEU A 166 2.35 4.89 -7.72
N LEU A 167 3.27 5.40 -8.54
CA LEU A 167 4.69 5.54 -8.17
C LEU A 167 4.88 6.50 -6.99
N ASP A 168 4.16 7.62 -6.98
CA ASP A 168 4.17 8.56 -5.84
C ASP A 168 3.58 7.92 -4.57
N SER A 169 2.47 7.17 -4.71
CA SER A 169 1.86 6.43 -3.60
C SER A 169 2.80 5.34 -3.05
N LEU A 170 3.53 4.63 -3.93
CA LEU A 170 4.54 3.67 -3.52
C LEU A 170 5.69 4.34 -2.75
N ALA A 171 6.17 5.49 -3.23
CA ALA A 171 7.19 6.28 -2.53
C ALA A 171 6.72 6.66 -1.12
N ALA A 172 5.47 7.11 -0.99
CA ALA A 172 4.86 7.44 0.29
C ALA A 172 4.83 6.22 1.22
N LEU A 173 4.39 5.07 0.69
CA LEU A 173 4.27 3.82 1.44
C LEU A 173 5.62 3.32 1.96
N LEU A 174 6.65 3.28 1.11
CA LEU A 174 8.01 2.88 1.50
C LEU A 174 8.59 3.82 2.59
N MET A 175 8.37 5.13 2.44
CA MET A 175 8.77 6.11 3.47
C MET A 175 8.00 5.93 4.78
N LEU A 176 6.70 5.61 4.74
CA LEU A 176 5.89 5.35 5.92
C LEU A 176 6.39 4.13 6.68
N TYR A 177 6.63 3.00 5.99
CA TYR A 177 7.18 1.82 6.65
C TYR A 177 8.56 2.08 7.24
N ARG A 178 9.44 2.82 6.54
CA ARG A 178 10.72 3.25 7.14
C ARG A 178 10.54 3.98 8.47
N LYS A 179 9.54 4.87 8.58
CA LYS A 179 9.22 5.59 9.84
C LYS A 179 8.66 4.65 10.90
N ILE A 180 7.79 3.70 10.53
CA ILE A 180 7.22 2.69 11.45
C ILE A 180 8.36 1.87 12.07
N PHE A 181 9.23 1.27 11.24
CA PHE A 181 10.36 0.47 11.72
C PHE A 181 11.36 1.28 12.54
N SER A 182 11.64 2.53 12.17
CA SER A 182 12.50 3.41 12.97
C SER A 182 11.91 3.70 14.36
N SER A 183 10.60 3.95 14.41
CA SER A 183 9.88 4.20 15.67
C SER A 183 9.82 2.95 16.55
N MET A 184 9.62 1.77 15.95
CA MET A 184 9.67 0.50 16.65
C MET A 184 11.05 0.25 17.27
N LYS A 185 12.13 0.44 16.50
CA LYS A 185 13.50 0.27 16.98
C LYS A 185 13.84 1.21 18.13
N ALA A 186 13.33 2.44 18.10
CA ALA A 186 13.56 3.43 19.16
C ALA A 186 12.79 3.12 20.46
N LYS A 187 11.60 2.53 20.37
CA LYS A 187 10.72 2.25 21.54
C LYS A 187 10.97 0.89 22.19
N ASN A 188 11.34 -0.11 21.40
CA ASN A 188 11.55 -1.46 21.89
C ASN A 188 13.05 -1.73 22.06
N ASN A 189 13.53 -1.74 23.30
CA ASN A 189 14.73 -2.51 23.70
C ASN A 189 14.50 -4.05 23.60
N ARG A 190 13.47 -4.48 22.87
CA ARG A 190 13.10 -5.89 22.70
C ARG A 190 13.70 -6.44 21.40
N GLN A 191 14.04 -7.71 21.45
CA GLN A 191 14.49 -8.52 20.34
C GLN A 191 13.48 -8.43 19.18
N THR A 192 13.91 -7.83 18.07
CA THR A 192 13.15 -7.80 16.81
C THR A 192 12.76 -9.21 16.42
N SER A 193 11.48 -9.45 16.10
CA SER A 193 11.05 -10.80 15.71
C SER A 193 11.66 -11.18 14.35
N SER A 194 11.76 -12.48 14.05
CA SER A 194 12.20 -12.95 12.73
C SER A 194 11.32 -12.39 11.60
N LEU A 195 10.02 -12.30 11.84
CA LEU A 195 9.05 -11.73 10.90
C LEU A 195 9.33 -10.24 10.62
N ASP A 196 9.65 -9.44 11.65
CA ASP A 196 9.98 -8.03 11.45
C ASP A 196 11.27 -7.86 10.63
N ILE A 197 12.25 -8.75 10.81
CA ILE A 197 13.50 -8.76 10.04
C ILE A 197 13.22 -9.08 8.56
N GLU A 198 12.41 -10.11 8.29
CA GLU A 198 12.02 -10.48 6.93
C GLU A 198 11.28 -9.35 6.22
N GLN A 199 10.34 -8.70 6.92
CA GLN A 199 9.60 -7.55 6.38
C GLN A 199 10.53 -6.37 6.09
N PHE A 200 11.47 -6.08 6.98
CA PHE A 200 12.46 -5.03 6.77
C PHE A 200 13.37 -5.32 5.56
N GLN A 201 13.81 -6.57 5.40
CA GLN A 201 14.61 -7.00 4.25
C GLN A 201 13.82 -6.90 2.94
N ALA A 202 12.55 -7.31 2.94
CA ALA A 202 11.67 -7.18 1.78
C ALA A 202 11.52 -5.71 1.37
N LEU A 203 11.21 -4.82 2.31
CA LEU A 203 11.07 -3.38 2.04
C LEU A 203 12.37 -2.74 1.53
N LYS A 204 13.53 -3.18 2.04
CA LYS A 204 14.83 -2.74 1.53
C LYS A 204 15.03 -3.19 0.07
N ALA A 205 14.65 -4.42 -0.26
CA ALA A 205 14.73 -4.92 -1.63
C ALA A 205 13.77 -4.17 -2.58
N PHE A 206 12.53 -3.86 -2.15
CA PHE A 206 11.61 -3.02 -2.91
C PHE A 206 12.09 -1.58 -3.08
N THR A 207 12.74 -1.02 -2.06
CA THR A 207 13.40 0.28 -2.17
C THR A 207 14.49 0.24 -3.23
N SER A 208 15.27 -0.85 -3.29
CA SER A 208 16.27 -1.05 -4.35
C SER A 208 15.61 -1.16 -5.72
N ASP A 209 14.54 -1.94 -5.89
CA ASP A 209 13.81 -2.04 -7.16
C ASP A 209 13.33 -0.65 -7.62
N MET A 210 12.75 0.14 -6.70
CA MET A 210 12.23 1.47 -7.03
C MET A 210 13.34 2.42 -7.49
N ILE A 211 14.49 2.42 -6.81
CA ILE A 211 15.65 3.27 -7.20
C ILE A 211 16.24 2.78 -8.54
N SER A 212 16.38 1.47 -8.71
CA SER A 212 16.90 0.85 -9.93
C SER A 212 16.02 1.10 -11.14
N CYS A 213 14.69 1.07 -10.96
CA CYS A 213 13.74 1.46 -12.01
C CYS A 213 13.83 2.96 -12.26
N SER A 214 13.61 3.79 -11.24
CA SER A 214 13.32 5.22 -11.43
C SER A 214 14.56 6.05 -11.79
N TYR A 215 15.74 5.72 -11.27
CA TYR A 215 16.91 6.61 -11.35
C TYR A 215 18.20 5.94 -11.85
N ASN A 216 18.60 4.80 -11.28
CA ASN A 216 19.91 4.20 -11.60
C ASN A 216 19.95 3.53 -12.99
N GLU A 217 18.80 3.23 -13.58
CA GLU A 217 18.69 2.54 -14.86
C GLU A 217 19.44 1.19 -14.85
N ASP A 218 19.19 0.38 -13.82
CA ASP A 218 19.83 -0.94 -13.65
C ASP A 218 18.84 -2.01 -13.15
N PHE A 219 17.54 -1.89 -13.44
CA PHE A 219 16.53 -2.79 -12.84
C PHE A 219 16.65 -4.26 -13.30
N LEU A 220 17.11 -4.52 -14.53
CA LEU A 220 17.23 -5.86 -15.10
C LEU A 220 18.66 -6.42 -14.94
N SER A 221 19.69 -5.60 -15.19
CA SER A 221 21.09 -5.95 -14.97
C SER A 221 21.42 -6.06 -13.47
N GLY A 222 20.93 -5.13 -12.66
CA GLY A 222 21.05 -5.08 -11.20
C GLY A 222 19.99 -5.88 -10.43
N ARG A 223 19.11 -6.61 -11.11
CA ARG A 223 17.91 -7.29 -10.54
C ARG A 223 18.13 -8.11 -9.27
N LYS A 224 19.34 -8.64 -9.05
CA LYS A 224 19.68 -9.46 -7.88
C LYS A 224 19.62 -8.66 -6.56
N LYS A 225 19.71 -7.33 -6.61
CA LYS A 225 19.60 -6.44 -5.44
C LYS A 225 18.13 -6.23 -4.99
N GLY A 226 17.20 -6.48 -5.90
CA GLY A 226 15.78 -6.23 -5.72
C GLY A 226 14.96 -7.46 -5.35
N PHE A 227 13.64 -7.29 -5.27
CA PHE A 227 12.66 -8.35 -5.00
C PHE A 227 11.90 -8.75 -6.26
N ILE A 228 11.42 -7.77 -7.04
CA ILE A 228 10.50 -7.97 -8.16
C ILE A 228 11.18 -8.71 -9.30
N PHE A 229 12.27 -8.14 -9.80
CA PHE A 229 12.96 -8.63 -10.99
C PHE A 229 13.91 -9.79 -10.68
N ASN A 230 14.31 -9.97 -9.42
CA ASN A 230 15.20 -11.05 -9.00
C ASN A 230 14.63 -12.44 -9.32
N ARG A 231 13.30 -12.57 -9.31
CA ARG A 231 12.60 -13.84 -9.58
C ARG A 231 12.37 -14.14 -11.06
N LEU A 232 12.75 -13.24 -11.96
CA LEU A 232 12.64 -13.48 -13.40
C LEU A 232 13.57 -14.61 -13.84
N HIS A 233 13.03 -15.54 -14.62
CA HIS A 233 13.81 -16.66 -15.16
C HIS A 233 14.95 -16.12 -16.06
N PRO A 234 16.20 -16.64 -15.97
CA PRO A 234 17.32 -16.11 -16.75
C PRO A 234 17.09 -16.04 -18.26
N GLN A 235 16.33 -16.99 -18.82
CA GLN A 235 15.96 -16.97 -20.24
C GLN A 235 15.00 -15.83 -20.60
N VAL A 236 14.10 -15.45 -19.69
CA VAL A 236 13.22 -14.29 -19.90
C VAL A 236 14.05 -13.02 -19.89
N VAL A 237 15.01 -12.92 -18.96
CA VAL A 237 15.92 -11.78 -18.88
C VAL A 237 16.75 -11.64 -20.15
N ALA A 238 17.36 -12.74 -20.63
CA ALA A 238 18.12 -12.73 -21.89
C ALA A 238 17.25 -12.26 -23.07
N LYS A 239 16.04 -12.82 -23.21
CA LYS A 239 15.10 -12.41 -24.26
C LYS A 239 14.72 -10.94 -24.17
N LEU A 240 14.46 -10.42 -22.97
CA LEU A 240 14.13 -9.00 -22.78
C LEU A 240 15.31 -8.10 -23.19
N SER A 241 16.53 -8.47 -22.81
CA SER A 241 17.75 -7.76 -23.22
C SER A 241 18.01 -7.82 -24.73
N ASP A 242 17.66 -8.93 -25.39
CA ASP A 242 17.86 -9.10 -26.84
C ASP A 242 16.80 -8.33 -27.66
N ILE A 243 15.55 -8.27 -27.18
CA ILE A 243 14.41 -7.70 -27.91
C ILE A 243 14.30 -6.18 -27.67
N ILE A 244 14.55 -5.73 -26.45
CA ILE A 244 14.30 -4.34 -26.04
C ILE A 244 15.63 -3.59 -26.01
N PRO A 245 15.87 -2.65 -26.94
CA PRO A 245 17.08 -1.84 -26.91
C PRO A 245 17.07 -0.95 -25.67
N ASP A 246 18.19 -0.94 -24.94
CA ASP A 246 18.35 -0.20 -23.69
C ASP A 246 17.24 -0.52 -22.69
N VAL A 247 17.03 -1.82 -22.43
CA VAL A 247 15.95 -2.34 -21.57
C VAL A 247 15.99 -1.76 -20.16
N ASP A 248 17.19 -1.56 -19.60
CA ASP A 248 17.39 -1.13 -18.21
C ASP A 248 16.91 0.31 -17.97
N SER A 249 16.87 1.16 -19.00
CA SER A 249 16.39 2.54 -18.87
C SER A 249 14.87 2.66 -19.04
N LYS A 250 14.14 1.62 -19.43
CA LYS A 250 12.70 1.75 -19.80
C LYS A 250 11.77 2.11 -18.66
N LEU A 251 12.16 1.82 -17.43
CA LEU A 251 11.39 2.16 -16.23
C LEU A 251 11.89 3.43 -15.52
N SER A 252 12.88 4.13 -16.10
CA SER A 252 13.43 5.35 -15.52
C SER A 252 12.52 6.55 -15.72
N ILE A 253 12.68 7.57 -14.88
CA ILE A 253 11.83 8.77 -14.91
C ILE A 253 11.71 9.36 -16.33
N ARG A 254 12.81 9.38 -17.09
CA ARG A 254 12.82 9.93 -18.44
C ARG A 254 12.09 9.09 -19.49
N ASN A 255 11.98 7.78 -19.28
CA ASN A 255 11.45 6.84 -20.28
C ASN A 255 10.14 6.15 -19.86
N HIS A 256 9.78 6.20 -18.57
CA HIS A 256 8.64 5.49 -18.06
C HIS A 256 7.35 6.14 -18.56
N LEU A 257 6.49 5.33 -19.18
CA LEU A 257 5.21 5.76 -19.75
C LEU A 257 4.32 6.55 -18.78
N ALA A 258 4.44 6.30 -17.47
CA ALA A 258 3.73 7.00 -16.41
C ALA A 258 3.99 8.50 -16.40
N PHE A 259 5.22 8.92 -16.76
CA PHE A 259 5.64 10.32 -16.72
C PHE A 259 5.49 11.03 -18.07
N ALA A 260 5.21 10.30 -19.16
CA ALA A 260 5.09 10.89 -20.49
C ALA A 260 4.16 12.12 -20.54
N PRO A 261 2.98 12.15 -19.91
CA PRO A 261 2.13 13.35 -19.91
C PRO A 261 2.76 14.58 -19.25
N TYR A 262 3.66 14.37 -18.28
CA TYR A 262 4.30 15.45 -17.50
C TYR A 262 5.59 15.91 -18.16
N THR A 263 6.31 15.00 -18.81
CA THR A 263 7.57 15.30 -19.50
C THR A 263 7.33 15.93 -20.87
N TYR A 264 6.40 15.39 -21.68
CA TYR A 264 6.13 15.91 -23.03
C TYR A 264 5.44 17.28 -23.04
N VAL A 265 4.64 17.61 -22.02
CA VAL A 265 3.96 18.93 -21.94
C VAL A 265 4.95 20.04 -21.53
N GLN A 266 6.00 19.72 -20.79
CA GLN A 266 7.05 20.68 -20.39
C GLN A 266 8.16 20.83 -21.46
N LEU A 267 8.11 20.04 -22.54
CA LEU A 267 9.18 19.89 -23.55
C LEU A 267 9.13 20.84 -24.75
N GLU A 268 8.18 21.78 -24.83
CA GLU A 268 8.19 22.77 -25.94
C GLU A 268 9.48 23.65 -25.97
N GLY A 269 10.40 23.51 -25.00
CA GLY A 269 11.65 24.28 -24.93
C GLY A 269 12.96 23.52 -24.65
N ILE A 270 13.01 22.18 -24.52
CA ILE A 270 14.25 21.44 -24.19
C ILE A 270 14.55 20.38 -25.26
N GLU A 271 15.75 20.41 -25.84
CA GLU A 271 16.21 19.38 -26.78
C GLU A 271 16.42 18.04 -26.04
N ASN A 272 15.61 17.04 -26.40
CA ASN A 272 15.49 15.72 -25.75
C ASN A 272 16.80 14.88 -25.69
N VAL A 273 17.86 15.29 -26.38
CA VAL A 273 19.05 14.45 -26.60
C VAL A 273 20.01 14.46 -25.41
N ASP A 274 19.98 15.51 -24.58
CA ASP A 274 20.92 15.69 -23.45
C ASP A 274 20.25 15.66 -22.05
N ALA A 275 18.95 15.35 -21.98
CA ALA A 275 18.21 15.37 -20.72
C ALA A 275 18.44 14.10 -19.87
N ASP A 276 19.19 14.25 -18.77
CA ASP A 276 19.46 13.19 -17.80
C ASP A 276 18.33 13.04 -16.75
N ASN A 277 18.37 11.97 -15.94
CA ASN A 277 17.37 11.76 -14.90
C ASN A 277 17.34 12.88 -13.84
N SER A 278 18.43 13.63 -13.68
CA SER A 278 18.52 14.78 -12.77
C SER A 278 17.69 15.96 -13.27
N LEU A 279 17.76 16.27 -14.56
CA LEU A 279 16.97 17.32 -15.19
C LEU A 279 15.48 16.97 -15.20
N TRP A 280 15.13 15.72 -15.50
CA TRP A 280 13.75 15.27 -15.45
C TRP A 280 13.18 15.26 -14.03
N PHE A 281 14.02 14.94 -13.06
CA PHE A 281 13.67 15.02 -11.66
C PHE A 281 13.29 16.45 -11.27
N SER A 282 14.14 17.45 -11.57
CA SER A 282 13.88 18.85 -11.18
C SER A 282 12.70 19.49 -11.93
N THR A 283 12.47 19.07 -13.19
CA THR A 283 11.49 19.70 -14.07
C THR A 283 10.07 19.14 -13.86
N ALA A 284 9.94 17.81 -13.77
CA ALA A 284 8.64 17.14 -13.67
C ALA A 284 8.37 16.53 -12.29
N ILE A 285 9.37 15.89 -11.68
CA ILE A 285 9.14 15.09 -10.46
C ILE A 285 9.03 15.94 -9.20
N ASP A 286 9.93 16.90 -9.04
CA ASP A 286 10.01 17.73 -7.83
C ASP A 286 8.78 18.63 -7.66
N GLN A 287 8.20 19.08 -8.77
CA GLN A 287 7.07 20.00 -8.79
C GLN A 287 5.74 19.27 -8.56
N GLU A 288 5.54 18.11 -9.21
CA GLU A 288 4.23 17.46 -9.26
C GLU A 288 4.08 16.27 -8.28
N PHE A 289 5.19 15.61 -7.91
CA PHE A 289 5.16 14.35 -7.16
C PHE A 289 5.90 14.45 -5.83
N THR A 290 5.20 14.99 -4.83
CA THR A 290 5.76 15.32 -3.50
C THR A 290 6.42 14.12 -2.80
N ASN A 291 5.84 12.93 -2.88
CA ASN A 291 6.36 11.77 -2.15
C ASN A 291 7.52 11.12 -2.90
N LEU A 292 7.41 11.02 -4.23
CA LEU A 292 8.47 10.51 -5.10
C LEU A 292 9.71 11.40 -5.02
N SER A 293 9.54 12.72 -5.06
CA SER A 293 10.61 13.70 -4.85
C SER A 293 11.34 13.44 -3.53
N LYS A 294 10.61 13.51 -2.41
CA LYS A 294 11.17 13.28 -1.07
C LYS A 294 11.85 11.93 -0.90
N PHE A 295 11.34 10.91 -1.58
CA PHE A 295 11.93 9.57 -1.57
C PHE A 295 13.26 9.56 -2.30
N LEU A 296 13.31 10.07 -3.53
CA LEU A 296 14.51 10.08 -4.37
C LEU A 296 15.60 10.96 -3.78
N THR A 297 15.28 12.16 -3.28
CA THR A 297 16.26 13.03 -2.60
C THR A 297 16.90 12.35 -1.38
N LYS A 298 16.15 11.51 -0.66
CA LYS A 298 16.68 10.74 0.48
C LYS A 298 17.47 9.51 0.08
N ALA A 299 17.13 8.90 -1.05
CA ALA A 299 17.76 7.70 -1.55
C ALA A 299 19.03 8.00 -2.36
N VAL A 300 19.05 9.13 -3.06
CA VAL A 300 20.08 9.60 -3.98
C VAL A 300 20.50 11.01 -3.53
N PRO A 301 21.53 11.13 -2.67
CA PRO A 301 21.93 12.41 -2.09
C PRO A 301 22.31 13.47 -3.12
N GLN A 302 22.76 13.05 -4.32
CA GLN A 302 23.14 13.95 -5.42
C GLN A 302 21.98 14.85 -5.87
N LEU A 303 20.73 14.38 -5.77
CA LEU A 303 19.52 15.15 -6.13
C LEU A 303 19.15 16.21 -5.08
N GLY A 304 19.68 16.11 -3.85
CA GLY A 304 19.39 17.07 -2.77
C GLY A 304 20.34 18.25 -2.69
N SER A 305 21.36 18.30 -3.55
CA SER A 305 22.44 19.30 -3.51
C SER A 305 22.15 20.59 -4.28
N ASN A 306 21.00 20.69 -4.95
CA ASN A 306 20.69 21.80 -5.86
C ASN A 306 19.82 22.91 -5.24
N PHE A 307 19.78 23.01 -3.90
CA PHE A 307 19.29 24.19 -3.17
C PHE A 307 20.06 24.40 -1.87
#